data_AF-A0A497PXF2-F1
#
_entry.id   AF-A0A497PXF2-F1
#
_cell.length_a   1.000
_cell.length_b   1.000
_cell.length_c   1.000
_cell.angle_alpha   90.00
_cell.angle_beta   90.00
_cell.angle_gamma   90.00
#
_symmetry.space_group_name_H-M   'P 1'
#
loop_
_entity.id
_entity.type
_entity.pdbx_description
1 polymer ?
#
loop_
_entity_poly.entity_id
_entity_poly.type
_entity_poly.pdbx_seq_one_letter_code
_entity_poly.pdbx_strand_id
1 'polypeptide(L)' 'MNQEEHDALANMSEEEARKWLEERYEKVWDTNEAMKAFDFKGFRSPFAFVERKSDGKKGTLRFSHRPRFYFDFQEGW' A
#
# COMPACT_ATOMS: atom_id res chain seq x y z
N MET A 1 -2.50 -1.18 -8.51
CA MET A 1 -3.04 0.11 -8.94
C MET A 1 -3.20 0.07 -10.45
N ASN A 2 -4.37 0.42 -10.96
CA ASN A 2 -4.60 0.57 -12.39
C ASN A 2 -4.09 1.96 -12.88
N GLN A 3 -4.11 2.22 -14.18
CA GLN A 3 -3.61 3.47 -14.76
C GLN A 3 -4.42 4.70 -14.31
N GLU A 4 -5.73 4.55 -14.14
CA GLU A 4 -6.63 5.63 -13.73
C GLU A 4 -6.37 6.07 -12.27
N GLU A 5 -6.21 5.10 -11.36
CA GLU A 5 -5.86 5.35 -9.96
C GLU A 5 -4.48 6.01 -9.85
N HIS A 6 -3.53 5.62 -10.70
CA HIS A 6 -2.21 6.26 -10.77
C HIS A 6 -2.33 7.74 -11.14
N ASP A 7 -3.09 8.04 -12.20
CA ASP A 7 -3.21 9.38 -12.75
C ASP A 7 -4.02 10.31 -11.83
N ALA A 8 -5.00 9.77 -11.11
CA ALA A 8 -5.75 10.49 -10.08
C ALA A 8 -4.83 10.93 -8.92
N LEU A 9 -3.97 10.03 -8.43
CA LEU A 9 -3.07 10.31 -7.30
C LEU A 9 -1.92 11.25 -7.67
N ALA A 10 -1.53 11.32 -8.95
CA ALA A 10 -0.37 12.07 -9.41
C ALA A 10 -0.46 13.59 -9.13
N ASN A 11 -1.66 14.15 -9.02
CA ASN A 11 -1.90 15.58 -8.80
C ASN A 11 -2.47 15.89 -7.40
N MET A 12 -2.60 14.89 -6.52
CA MET A 12 -3.12 15.06 -5.16
C MET A 12 -1.99 15.33 -4.16
N SER A 13 -2.27 16.12 -3.13
CA SER A 13 -1.44 16.17 -1.93
C SER A 13 -1.46 14.83 -1.18
N GLU A 14 -0.51 14.63 -0.26
CA GLU A 14 -0.47 13.41 0.56
C GLU A 14 -1.75 13.20 1.39
N GLU A 15 -2.34 14.29 1.91
CA GLU A 15 -3.57 14.23 2.68
C GLU A 15 -4.78 13.84 1.84
N GLU A 16 -4.91 14.43 0.64
CA GLU A 16 -6.00 14.11 -0.31
C GLU A 16 -5.87 12.67 -0.81
N ALA A 17 -4.66 12.26 -1.19
CA ALA A 17 -4.39 10.90 -1.62
C ALA A 17 -4.68 9.88 -0.51
N ARG A 18 -4.31 10.18 0.74
CA ARG A 18 -4.62 9.31 1.88
C ARG A 18 -6.13 9.14 2.04
N LYS A 19 -6.89 10.24 2.09
CA LYS A 19 -8.37 10.18 2.20
C LYS A 19 -8.99 9.40 1.04
N TRP A 20 -8.55 9.66 -0.19
CA TRP A 20 -9.05 9.01 -1.38
C TRP A 20 -8.81 7.49 -1.37
N LEU A 21 -7.66 7.05 -0.85
CA LEU A 21 -7.34 5.63 -0.65
C LEU A 21 -8.13 5.03 0.52
N GLU A 22 -8.28 5.74 1.62
CA GLU A 22 -9.04 5.29 2.81
C GLU A 22 -10.55 5.14 2.52
N GLU A 23 -11.10 5.87 1.54
CA GLU A 23 -12.48 5.66 1.06
C GLU A 23 -12.66 4.35 0.27
N ARG A 24 -11.58 3.81 -0.31
CA ARG A 24 -11.62 2.65 -1.23
C ARG A 24 -11.11 1.37 -0.58
N TYR A 25 -10.20 1.50 0.37
CA TYR A 25 -9.49 0.39 0.98
C TYR A 25 -9.63 0.47 2.49
N GLU A 26 -9.84 -0.68 3.15
CA GLU A 26 -10.07 -0.74 4.60
C GLU A 26 -8.96 -0.09 5.41
N LYS A 27 -7.71 -0.22 4.95
CA LYS A 27 -6.56 0.30 5.65
C LYS A 27 -5.49 0.77 4.67
N VAL A 28 -5.01 1.97 4.92
CA VAL A 28 -3.91 2.62 4.21
C VAL A 28 -2.80 2.86 5.22
N TRP A 29 -1.58 2.54 4.80
CA TRP A 29 -0.38 2.76 5.58
C TRP A 29 0.53 3.73 4.82
N ASP A 30 1.01 4.75 5.52
CA ASP A 30 2.20 5.45 5.08
C ASP A 30 3.46 4.56 5.20
N THR A 31 4.61 5.06 4.77
CA THR A 31 5.86 4.27 4.80
C THR A 31 6.27 3.88 6.23
N ASN A 32 6.09 4.76 7.21
CA ASN A 32 6.46 4.48 8.60
C ASN A 32 5.50 3.47 9.24
N GLU A 33 4.20 3.62 9.00
CA GLU A 33 3.17 2.71 9.46
C GLU A 33 3.35 1.31 8.83
N ALA A 34 3.67 1.25 7.53
CA ALA A 34 3.90 0.00 6.83
C ALA A 34 5.14 -0.74 7.35
N MET A 35 6.26 -0.04 7.57
CA MET A 35 7.48 -0.65 8.15
C MET A 35 7.26 -1.19 9.58
N LYS A 36 6.35 -0.58 10.35
CA LYS A 36 5.97 -1.07 11.68
C LYS A 36 5.08 -2.32 11.61
N ALA A 37 4.21 -2.41 10.61
CA ALA A 37 3.26 -3.51 10.47
C ALA A 37 3.81 -4.73 9.69
N PHE A 38 4.79 -4.52 8.82
CA PHE A 38 5.24 -5.52 7.86
C PHE A 38 6.76 -5.60 7.73
N ASP A 39 7.25 -6.80 7.40
CA ASP A 39 8.59 -7.04 6.89
C ASP A 39 8.56 -7.16 5.36
N PHE A 40 9.16 -6.19 4.67
CA PHE A 40 9.21 -6.16 3.21
C PHE A 40 10.27 -7.13 2.68
N LYS A 41 9.84 -8.03 1.78
CA LYS A 41 10.69 -9.07 1.17
C LYS A 41 11.09 -8.74 -0.26
N GLY A 42 10.28 -7.97 -0.98
CA GLY A 42 10.57 -7.60 -2.36
C GLY A 42 9.47 -6.74 -2.98
N PHE A 43 9.75 -6.19 -4.15
CA PHE A 43 8.83 -5.32 -4.88
C PHE A 43 8.70 -5.76 -6.33
N ARG A 44 7.46 -5.87 -6.80
CA ARG A 44 7.11 -6.07 -8.21
C ARG A 44 5.85 -5.29 -8.49
N SER A 45 6.00 -4.08 -9.04
CA SER A 45 4.87 -3.18 -9.29
C SER A 45 3.71 -3.91 -9.98
N PRO A 46 2.47 -3.78 -9.46
CA PRO A 46 2.02 -2.86 -8.40
C PRO A 46 2.07 -3.40 -6.96
N PHE A 47 2.79 -4.50 -6.72
CA PHE A 47 2.79 -5.24 -5.46
C PHE A 47 4.12 -5.18 -4.69
N ALA A 48 4.02 -5.12 -3.37
CA ALA A 48 5.12 -5.35 -2.44
C ALA A 48 4.88 -6.68 -1.72
N PHE A 49 5.85 -7.58 -1.76
CA PHE A 49 5.80 -8.85 -1.03
C PHE A 49 6.19 -8.59 0.41
N VAL A 50 5.34 -9.02 1.34
CA VAL A 50 5.49 -8.74 2.77
C VAL A 50 5.15 -9.94 3.64
N GLU A 51 5.62 -9.86 4.88
CA GLU A 51 5.19 -10.70 6.00
C GLU A 51 4.64 -9.79 7.09
N ARG A 52 3.40 -10.02 7.53
CA ARG A 52 2.74 -9.22 8.56
C ARG A 52 3.28 -9.60 9.94
N LYS A 53 3.78 -8.62 10.68
CA LYS A 53 4.48 -8.85 11.96
C LYS A 53 3.58 -9.34 13.08
N SER A 54 2.28 -9.00 13.04
CA SER A 54 1.35 -9.37 14.11
C SER A 54 1.04 -10.86 14.18
N ASP A 55 1.12 -11.57 13.05
CA ASP A 55 0.71 -12.97 12.94
C ASP A 55 1.58 -13.82 11.99
N GLY A 56 2.67 -13.27 11.45
CA GLY A 56 3.60 -13.95 10.55
C GLY A 56 3.02 -14.26 9.17
N LYS A 57 1.83 -13.74 8.83
CA LYS A 57 1.17 -14.08 7.57
C LYS A 57 1.86 -13.42 6.39
N LYS A 58 2.19 -14.25 5.40
CA LYS A 58 2.83 -13.86 4.15
C LYS A 58 1.77 -13.41 3.16
N GLY A 59 2.01 -12.28 2.51
CA GLY A 59 1.08 -11.72 1.53
C GLY A 59 1.71 -10.67 0.63
N THR A 60 0.84 -9.96 -0.07
CA THR A 60 1.19 -8.79 -0.87
C THR A 60 0.43 -7.56 -0.42
N LEU A 61 1.07 -6.39 -0.51
CA LEU A 61 0.42 -5.08 -0.44
C LEU A 61 0.43 -4.46 -1.83
N ARG A 62 -0.62 -3.74 -2.19
CA ARG A 62 -0.55 -2.77 -3.28
C ARG A 62 0.20 -1.53 -2.80
N PHE A 63 0.85 -0.82 -3.72
CA PHE A 63 1.49 0.44 -3.40
C PHE A 63 1.38 1.48 -4.51
N SER A 64 1.36 2.76 -4.11
CA SER A 64 1.49 3.91 -5.01
C SER A 64 2.93 4.44 -5.00
N HIS A 65 3.40 5.03 -6.11
CA HIS A 65 4.77 5.57 -6.19
C HIS A 65 4.90 7.00 -5.68
N ARG A 66 3.94 7.86 -6.00
CA ARG A 66 3.87 9.26 -5.56
C ARG A 66 2.39 9.69 -5.50
N PRO A 67 1.89 10.10 -4.33
CA PRO A 67 2.48 9.91 -2.99
C PRO A 67 2.60 8.43 -2.61
N ARG A 68 3.51 8.07 -1.69
CA ARG A 68 3.84 6.67 -1.33
C ARG A 68 2.92 6.15 -0.22
N PHE A 69 2.00 5.27 -0.59
CA PHE A 69 1.14 4.55 0.35
C PHE A 69 1.14 3.06 0.04
N TYR A 70 0.78 2.28 1.06
CA TYR A 70 0.57 0.84 0.99
C TYR A 70 -0.86 0.53 1.43
N PHE A 71 -1.51 -0.43 0.79
CA PHE A 71 -2.92 -0.77 1.07
C PHE A 71 -3.25 -2.15 0.50
N ASP A 72 -4.47 -2.62 0.73
CA ASP A 72 -5.02 -3.87 0.17
C ASP A 72 -4.12 -5.09 0.46
N PHE A 73 -3.94 -5.41 1.74
CA PHE A 73 -3.21 -6.62 2.12
C PHE A 73 -3.97 -7.87 1.71
N GLN A 74 -3.35 -8.69 0.87
CA GLN A 74 -3.87 -9.98 0.44
C GLN A 74 -2.94 -11.08 0.94
N GLU A 75 -3.48 -12.01 1.73
CA GLU A 75 -2.76 -13.17 2.25
C GLU A 75 -2.52 -14.21 1.13
N GLY A 76 -1.31 -14.77 1.09
CA GLY A 76 -0.91 -15.81 0.14
C GLY A 76 0.25 -15.41 -0.76
N TRP A 77 1.31 -16.24 -0.75
CA TRP A 77 2.33 -16.45 -1.80
C TRP A 77 3.18 -17.67 -1.46
#